data_AF-A0A953RZA3-F1
#
_entry.id   AF-A0A953RZA3-F1
#
_cell.length_a   1.000
_cell.length_b   1.000
_cell.length_c   1.000
_cell.angle_alpha   90.00
_cell.angle_beta   90.00
_cell.angle_gamma   90.00
#
_symmetry.space_group_name_H-M   'P 1'
#
loop_
_entity.id
_entity.type
_entity.pdbx_description
1 polymer ?
#
loop_
_entity_poly.entity_id
_entity_poly.type
_entity_poly.pdbx_seq_one_letter_code
_entity_poly.pdbx_strand_id
1 'polypeptide(L)'
;MSRRRFWSGESKPKSAVGDWQRSLRKLFVLAGVPDGHAHRFRDTFATELLLSGVPIERVSMLLGHKSVEVTEKHYSPWVRARQEQLERQTSDGVGRRIHLLSLQRRVHQRYTEKQRLLTK
;
A
#
# COMPACT_ATOMS: atom_id res chain seq x y z
N MET A 1 -20.73 29.42 1.47
CA MET A 1 -20.22 28.06 1.75
C MET A 1 -18.74 28.14 2.07
N SER A 2 -18.31 27.70 3.26
CA SER A 2 -16.89 27.62 3.61
C SER A 2 -16.18 26.61 2.69
N ARG A 3 -15.04 27.00 2.09
CA ARG A 3 -14.21 26.12 1.25
C ARG A 3 -13.49 25.01 2.04
N ARG A 4 -13.47 25.08 3.37
CA ARG A 4 -12.73 24.17 4.26
C ARG A 4 -13.67 23.16 4.88
N ARG A 5 -13.44 21.86 4.65
CA ARG A 5 -14.29 20.77 5.17
C ARG A 5 -13.92 20.28 6.57
N PHE A 6 -12.64 20.33 6.94
CA PHE A 6 -12.14 19.69 8.18
C PHE A 6 -11.63 20.67 9.23
N TRP A 7 -11.85 21.97 9.04
CA TRP A 7 -11.36 23.03 9.91
C TRP A 7 -12.23 24.29 9.77
N SER A 8 -12.56 24.92 10.90
CA SER A 8 -13.40 26.12 10.96
C SER A 8 -12.73 27.35 10.33
N GLY A 9 -11.40 27.40 10.30
CA GLY A 9 -10.65 28.58 9.83
C GLY A 9 -10.18 29.51 10.94
N GLU A 10 -10.60 29.27 12.19
CA GLU A 10 -10.34 30.18 13.32
C GLU A 10 -9.05 29.85 14.08
N SER A 11 -8.68 28.57 14.17
CA SER A 11 -7.49 28.10 14.89
C SER A 11 -6.29 27.85 13.97
N LYS A 12 -5.05 27.84 14.47
CA LYS A 12 -3.88 27.52 13.62
C LYS A 12 -4.03 26.11 12.99
N PRO A 13 -3.65 25.87 11.72
CA PRO A 13 -3.77 24.55 11.08
C PRO A 13 -3.10 23.41 11.87
N LYS A 14 -1.97 23.70 12.53
CA LYS A 14 -1.28 22.74 13.41
C LYS A 14 -2.17 22.28 14.58
N SER A 15 -2.99 23.17 15.13
CA SER A 15 -3.94 22.83 16.20
C SER A 15 -5.02 21.88 15.70
N ALA A 16 -5.59 22.14 14.52
CA ALA A 16 -6.57 21.25 13.90
C ALA A 16 -5.99 19.84 13.66
N VAL A 17 -4.74 19.73 13.17
CA VAL A 17 -4.05 18.44 13.03
C VAL A 17 -3.91 17.75 14.40
N GLY A 18 -3.54 18.49 15.44
CA GLY A 18 -3.42 17.97 16.81
C GLY A 18 -4.75 17.45 17.37
N ASP A 19 -5.86 18.15 17.09
CA ASP A 19 -7.21 17.71 17.46
C ASP A 19 -7.55 16.37 16.80
N TRP A 20 -7.35 16.26 15.48
CA TRP A 20 -7.57 15.00 14.76
C TRP A 20 -6.69 13.87 15.27
N GLN A 21 -5.41 14.11 15.55
CA GLN A 21 -4.51 13.10 16.12
C GLN A 21 -4.98 12.62 17.50
N ARG A 22 -5.51 13.51 18.36
CA ARG A 22 -6.08 13.13 19.65
C ARG A 22 -7.33 12.28 19.49
N SER A 23 -8.25 12.67 18.62
CA SER A 23 -9.47 11.91 18.34
C SER A 23 -9.16 10.53 17.78
N LEU A 24 -8.24 10.43 16.82
CA LEU A 24 -7.83 9.15 16.24
C LEU A 24 -7.13 8.24 17.26
N ARG A 25 -6.27 8.77 18.14
CA ARG A 25 -5.68 7.96 19.22
C ARG A 25 -6.75 7.32 20.11
N LYS A 26 -7.78 8.08 20.50
CA LYS A 26 -8.90 7.53 21.28
C LYS A 26 -9.63 6.43 20.52
N LEU A 27 -9.88 6.64 19.23
CA LEU A 27 -10.52 5.64 18.38
C LEU A 27 -9.71 4.34 18.31
N PHE A 28 -8.38 4.43 18.13
CA PHE A 28 -7.52 3.25 18.07
C PHE A 28 -7.51 2.47 19.39
N VAL A 29 -7.52 3.15 20.53
CA VAL A 29 -7.65 2.50 21.85
C VAL A 29 -8.98 1.77 21.97
N LEU A 30 -10.10 2.41 21.58
CA LEU A 30 -11.42 1.78 21.62
C LEU A 30 -11.54 0.59 20.66
N ALA A 31 -10.87 0.66 19.51
CA ALA A 31 -10.84 -0.42 18.53
C ALA A 31 -9.87 -1.56 18.90
N GLY A 32 -9.14 -1.46 20.03
CA GLY A 32 -8.16 -2.47 20.44
C GLY A 32 -6.93 -2.55 19.52
N VAL A 33 -6.61 -1.46 18.81
CA VAL A 33 -5.45 -1.38 17.92
C VAL A 33 -4.32 -0.62 18.63
N PRO A 34 -3.34 -1.33 19.23
CA PRO A 34 -2.20 -0.68 19.88
C PRO A 34 -1.36 0.10 18.84
N ASP A 35 -0.81 1.24 19.25
CA ASP A 35 0.06 2.12 18.45
C ASP A 35 -0.52 2.60 17.10
N GLY A 36 -1.86 2.63 17.01
CA GLY A 36 -2.58 3.13 15.85
C GLY A 36 -2.37 4.62 15.61
N HIS A 37 -2.12 4.98 14.36
CA HIS A 37 -1.98 6.36 13.91
C HIS A 37 -2.54 6.54 12.49
N ALA A 38 -2.80 7.78 12.08
CA ALA A 38 -3.52 8.09 10.84
C ALA A 38 -2.90 7.47 9.58
N HIS A 39 -1.58 7.28 9.54
CA HIS A 39 -0.89 6.68 8.39
C HIS A 39 -1.31 5.22 8.15
N ARG A 40 -1.75 4.50 9.18
CA ARG A 40 -2.19 3.11 9.07
C ARG A 40 -3.38 2.95 8.12
N PHE A 41 -4.32 3.91 8.11
CA PHE A 41 -5.44 3.89 7.16
C PHE A 41 -4.96 3.96 5.71
N ARG A 42 -3.90 4.75 5.47
CA ARG A 42 -3.29 4.86 4.14
C ARG A 42 -2.59 3.57 3.74
N ASP A 43 -1.92 2.91 4.67
CA ASP A 43 -1.29 1.60 4.43
C ASP A 43 -2.33 0.52 4.15
N THR A 44 -3.40 0.45 4.94
CA THR A 44 -4.53 -0.47 4.72
C THR A 44 -5.11 -0.29 3.32
N PHE A 45 -5.38 0.95 2.91
CA PHE A 45 -5.87 1.25 1.56
C PHE A 45 -4.92 0.75 0.46
N ALA A 46 -3.61 0.97 0.61
CA ALA A 46 -2.62 0.50 -0.34
C ALA A 46 -2.58 -1.05 -0.42
N THR A 47 -2.56 -1.71 0.75
CA THR A 47 -2.52 -3.16 0.85
C THR A 47 -3.77 -3.81 0.27
N GLU A 48 -4.96 -3.30 0.57
CA GLU A 48 -6.22 -3.82 0.03
C GLU A 48 -6.27 -3.76 -1.49
N LEU A 49 -5.84 -2.64 -2.09
CA LEU A 49 -5.78 -2.51 -3.56
C LEU A 49 -4.79 -3.48 -4.19
N LEU A 50 -3.64 -3.70 -3.55
CA LEU A 50 -2.65 -4.66 -4.05
C LEU A 50 -3.16 -6.10 -3.95
N LEU A 51 -3.88 -6.45 -2.88
CA LEU A 51 -4.53 -7.76 -2.69
C LEU A 51 -5.73 -7.96 -3.63
N SER A 52 -6.40 -6.88 -4.05
CA SER A 52 -7.44 -6.96 -5.10
C SER A 52 -6.84 -6.99 -6.51
N GLY A 53 -5.51 -7.08 -6.65
CA GLY A 53 -4.81 -7.23 -7.93
C GLY A 53 -4.53 -5.94 -8.69
N VAL A 54 -4.83 -4.76 -8.12
CA VAL A 54 -4.63 -3.47 -8.79
C VAL A 54 -3.14 -3.26 -9.09
N PRO A 55 -2.77 -2.81 -10.31
CA PRO A 55 -1.38 -2.50 -10.66
C PRO A 55 -0.76 -1.46 -9.72
N ILE A 56 0.50 -1.68 -9.34
CA ILE A 56 1.19 -0.86 -8.35
C ILE A 56 1.36 0.60 -8.81
N GLU A 57 1.42 0.81 -10.12
CA GLU A 57 1.46 2.11 -10.76
C GLU A 57 0.17 2.89 -10.46
N ARG A 58 -0.99 2.23 -10.53
CA ARG A 58 -2.29 2.83 -10.20
C ARG A 58 -2.40 3.11 -8.70
N VAL A 59 -1.95 2.17 -7.87
CA VAL A 59 -1.91 2.37 -6.41
C VAL A 59 -1.02 3.57 -6.06
N SER A 60 0.15 3.69 -6.70
CA SER A 60 1.06 4.83 -6.53
C SER A 60 0.42 6.17 -6.89
N MET A 61 -0.35 6.22 -7.99
CA MET A 61 -1.09 7.42 -8.39
C MET A 61 -2.20 7.77 -7.40
N LEU A 62 -2.97 6.79 -6.92
CA LEU A 62 -4.05 6.99 -5.94
C LEU A 62 -3.52 7.47 -4.59
N LEU A 63 -2.37 6.96 -4.19
CA LEU A 63 -1.67 7.43 -2.99
C LEU A 63 -1.07 8.83 -3.21
N GLY A 64 -0.76 9.22 -4.44
CA GLY A 64 -0.07 10.48 -4.72
C GLY A 64 1.42 10.42 -4.35
N HIS A 65 2.05 9.27 -4.52
CA HIS A 65 3.50 9.15 -4.37
C HIS A 65 4.24 9.78 -5.54
N LYS A 66 5.40 10.38 -5.26
CA LYS A 66 6.23 11.05 -6.29
C LYS A 66 6.81 10.07 -7.33
N SER A 67 7.01 8.82 -6.95
CA SER A 67 7.55 7.78 -7.83
C SER A 67 6.95 6.43 -7.45
N VAL A 68 6.74 5.58 -8.46
CA VAL A 68 6.30 4.18 -8.29
C VAL A 68 7.33 3.39 -7.47
N GLU A 69 8.62 3.72 -7.59
CA GLU A 69 9.70 3.06 -6.86
C GLU A 69 9.55 3.20 -5.33
N VAL A 70 8.99 4.31 -4.85
CA VAL A 70 8.71 4.53 -3.42
C VAL A 70 7.63 3.57 -2.95
N THR A 71 6.57 3.43 -3.76
CA THR A 71 5.46 2.50 -3.52
C THR A 71 5.94 1.05 -3.54
N GLU A 72 6.77 0.69 -4.53
CA GLU A 72 7.39 -0.63 -4.62
C GLU A 72 8.26 -0.94 -3.40
N LYS A 73 9.10 0.00 -2.97
CA LYS A 73 9.94 -0.20 -1.80
C LYS A 73 9.10 -0.46 -0.54
N HIS A 74 8.09 0.39 -0.29
CA HIS A 74 7.24 0.28 0.90
C HIS A 74 6.37 -0.98 0.89
N TYR A 75 5.80 -1.36 -0.25
CA TYR A 75 4.82 -2.44 -0.34
C TYR A 75 5.36 -3.73 -0.97
N SER A 76 6.68 -3.83 -1.17
CA SER A 76 7.35 -5.00 -1.77
C SER A 76 6.93 -6.36 -1.19
N PRO A 77 6.68 -6.54 0.13
CA PRO A 77 6.23 -7.84 0.64
C PRO A 77 4.86 -8.26 0.09
N TRP A 78 3.95 -7.31 -0.11
CA TRP A 78 2.59 -7.58 -0.62
C TRP A 78 2.56 -7.77 -2.15
N VAL A 79 3.61 -7.35 -2.86
CA VAL A 79 3.80 -7.67 -4.28
C VAL A 79 3.99 -9.18 -4.48
N ARG A 80 4.59 -9.89 -3.51
CA ARG A 80 4.74 -11.36 -3.56
C ARG A 80 3.41 -12.09 -3.38
N ALA A 81 2.62 -11.71 -2.38
CA ALA A 81 1.27 -12.26 -2.19
C ALA A 81 0.40 -12.04 -3.43
N ARG A 82 0.53 -10.85 -4.06
CA ARG A 82 -0.10 -10.54 -5.34
C ARG A 82 0.41 -11.43 -6.49
N GLN A 83 1.72 -11.68 -6.60
CA GLN A 83 2.29 -12.58 -7.61
C GLN A 83 1.76 -14.01 -7.45
N GLU A 84 1.75 -14.53 -6.23
CA GLU A 84 1.23 -15.88 -5.92
C GLU A 84 -0.28 -15.99 -6.21
N GLN A 85 -1.06 -14.93 -5.96
CA GLN A 85 -2.48 -14.88 -6.31
C GLN A 85 -2.72 -14.84 -7.83
N LEU A 86 -1.92 -14.06 -8.57
CA LEU A 86 -1.96 -14.02 -10.03
C LEU A 86 -1.57 -15.36 -10.64
N GLU A 87 -0.55 -16.02 -10.09
CA GLU A 87 -0.11 -17.35 -10.52
C GLU A 87 -1.21 -18.38 -10.30
N ARG A 88 -1.92 -18.35 -9.17
CA ARG A 88 -3.10 -19.21 -8.90
C ARG A 88 -4.25 -18.93 -9.88
N GLN A 89 -4.62 -17.67 -10.07
CA GLN A 89 -5.69 -17.30 -11.01
C GLN A 89 -5.36 -17.71 -12.46
N THR A 90 -4.07 -17.67 -12.82
CA THR A 90 -3.60 -18.08 -14.16
C THR A 90 -3.50 -19.60 -14.27
N SER A 91 -3.09 -20.31 -13.22
CA SER A 91 -3.03 -21.78 -13.22
C SER A 91 -4.39 -22.42 -13.33
N ASP A 92 -5.41 -21.80 -12.72
CA ASP A 92 -6.79 -22.30 -12.76
C ASP A 92 -7.44 -22.08 -14.14
N GLY A 93 -6.91 -21.18 -14.96
CA GLY A 93 -7.45 -20.84 -16.28
C GLY A 93 -6.66 -21.36 -17.49
N VAL A 94 -5.41 -21.81 -17.34
CA VAL A 94 -4.51 -22.02 -18.48
C VAL A 94 -3.86 -23.39 -18.47
N GLY A 95 -4.62 -24.40 -18.93
CA GLY A 95 -4.08 -25.66 -19.44
C GLY A 95 -3.28 -25.54 -20.76
N ARG A 96 -3.03 -24.33 -21.28
CA ARG A 96 -2.24 -24.12 -22.51
C ARG A 96 -1.56 -22.76 -22.51
N ARG A 97 -0.25 -22.69 -22.22
CA ARG A 97 0.78 -21.89 -22.94
C ARG A 97 2.01 -21.63 -22.05
N ILE A 98 2.93 -22.58 -22.11
CA ILE A 98 4.32 -22.46 -21.64
C ILE A 98 5.02 -21.33 -22.42
N HIS A 99 4.97 -20.10 -21.92
CA HIS A 99 5.83 -19.00 -22.42
C HIS A 99 5.97 -17.85 -21.40
N LEU A 100 4.92 -17.53 -20.61
CA LEU A 100 4.95 -16.38 -19.69
C LEU A 100 5.76 -16.61 -18.40
N LEU A 101 5.98 -17.88 -18.02
CA LEU A 101 6.78 -18.27 -16.85
C LEU A 101 8.28 -17.93 -16.98
N SER A 102 8.79 -17.68 -18.20
CA SER A 102 10.20 -17.34 -18.43
C SER A 102 10.49 -15.84 -18.30
N LEU A 103 9.48 -14.99 -18.52
CA LEU A 103 9.55 -13.54 -18.31
C LEU A 103 9.38 -13.18 -16.83
N GLN A 104 8.49 -13.85 -16.11
CA GLN A 104 8.30 -13.62 -14.67
C GLN A 104 9.52 -14.03 -13.84
N ARG A 105 10.22 -15.11 -14.19
CA ARG A 105 11.46 -15.53 -13.49
C ARG A 105 12.57 -14.48 -13.54
N ARG A 106 12.67 -13.73 -14.63
CA ARG A 106 13.71 -12.70 -14.83
C ARG A 106 13.45 -11.44 -14.00
N VAL A 107 12.17 -11.09 -13.84
CA VAL A 107 11.73 -10.02 -12.95
C VAL A 107 11.88 -10.46 -11.48
N HIS A 108 11.56 -11.72 -11.18
CA HIS A 108 11.63 -12.31 -9.84
C HIS A 108 13.05 -12.36 -9.25
N GLN A 109 14.07 -12.75 -10.05
CA GLN A 109 15.47 -12.76 -9.60
C GLN A 109 15.98 -11.37 -9.19
N ARG A 110 15.58 -10.32 -9.93
CA ARG A 110 16.00 -8.94 -9.61
C ARG A 110 15.43 -8.45 -8.28
N TYR A 111 14.23 -8.87 -7.90
CA TYR A 111 13.63 -8.49 -6.62
C TYR A 111 14.20 -9.29 -5.44
N THR A 112 14.45 -10.59 -5.61
CA THR A 112 15.02 -11.46 -4.55
C THR A 112 16.45 -11.08 -4.20
N GLU A 113 17.27 -10.68 -5.19
CA GLU A 113 18.63 -10.18 -4.96
C GLU A 113 18.63 -8.83 -4.21
N LYS A 114 17.74 -7.91 -4.56
CA LYS A 114 17.66 -6.59 -3.94
C LYS A 114 17.23 -6.65 -2.46
N GLN A 115 16.32 -7.57 -2.12
CA GLN A 115 15.87 -7.79 -0.74
C GLN A 115 16.95 -8.43 0.15
N ARG A 116 17.74 -9.39 -0.37
CA ARG A 116 18.90 -9.98 0.33
C ARG A 116 20.01 -8.96 0.64
N LEU A 117 20.13 -7.91 -0.16
CA LEU A 117 21.12 -6.84 0.03
C LEU A 117 20.66 -5.77 1.04
N LEU A 118 19.37 -5.69 1.36
CA LEU A 118 18.78 -4.71 2.30
C LEU A 118 18.67 -5.23 3.74
N THR A 119 18.97 -6.51 3.98
CA THR A 119 18.88 -7.20 5.28
C THR A 119 20.23 -7.59 5.88
N LYS A 120 21.32 -7.06 5.33
CA LYS A 120 22.68 -7.09 5.89
C LYS A 120 23.10 -5.67 6.26
#